data_AF-A0A4R8W9D9-F1
#
_entry.id   AF-A0A4R8W9D9-F1
#
_cell.length_a   1.000
_cell.length_b   1.000
_cell.length_c   1.000
_cell.angle_alpha   90.00
_cell.angle_beta   90.00
_cell.angle_gamma   90.00
#
_symmetry.space_group_name_H-M   'P 1'
#
loop_
_entity.id
_entity.type
_entity.pdbx_description
1 polymer ?
#
loop_
_entity_poly.entity_id
_entity_poly.type
_entity_poly.pdbx_seq_one_letter_code
_entity_poly.pdbx_strand_id
1 'polypeptide(L)'
;MYTTTPTRAPKQTLDSEAFMSLLVTQLRNQDPSSPMDTNQMIAQTTQLAMMEKLSALSTTADENFSLQMRVAAAALVGQNVTYTKADGTSATGTASAVSYAGPVPQVTINGTNVALDAISGVTAHPPAVPTVTA
;
A
#
# COMPACT_ATOMS: atom_id res chain seq x y z
N MET A 1 -22.55 32.76 7.46
CA MET A 1 -21.78 32.13 8.55
C MET A 1 -22.05 30.62 8.49
N TYR A 2 -21.14 29.82 7.91
CA TYR A 2 -21.25 28.36 7.95
C TYR A 2 -20.03 27.82 8.70
N THR A 3 -20.24 27.34 9.93
CA THR A 3 -19.21 26.71 10.74
C THR A 3 -19.20 25.22 10.43
N THR A 4 -18.13 24.72 9.82
CA THR A 4 -17.89 23.29 9.65
C THR A 4 -17.48 22.69 10.99
N THR A 5 -18.38 21.92 11.61
CA THR A 5 -18.08 21.14 12.81
C THR A 5 -16.97 20.13 12.48
N PRO A 6 -15.85 20.10 13.23
CA PRO A 6 -14.80 19.12 12.97
C PRO A 6 -15.31 17.72 13.32
N THR A 7 -15.41 16.85 12.31
CA THR A 7 -15.65 15.40 12.47
C THR A 7 -14.50 14.82 13.30
N ARG A 8 -14.80 14.46 14.55
CA ARG A 8 -13.84 13.83 15.45
C ARG A 8 -13.55 12.42 14.93
N ALA A 9 -12.36 12.22 14.37
CA ALA A 9 -11.87 10.89 14.05
C ALA A 9 -11.79 10.05 15.35
N PRO A 10 -12.42 8.87 15.43
CA PRO A 10 -12.33 8.02 16.61
C PRO A 10 -10.88 7.54 16.79
N LYS A 11 -10.32 7.80 17.97
CA LYS A 11 -8.97 7.35 18.35
C LYS A 11 -8.97 5.83 18.54
N GLN A 12 -8.42 5.12 17.56
CA GLN A 12 -8.34 3.65 17.44
C GLN A 12 -7.46 2.95 18.52
N THR A 13 -6.86 3.72 19.42
CA THR A 13 -6.06 3.23 20.56
C THR A 13 -6.90 2.92 21.79
N LEU A 14 -8.20 3.24 21.80
CA LEU A 14 -9.07 3.10 22.97
C LEU A 14 -9.52 1.66 23.28
N ASP A 15 -9.46 0.70 22.34
CA ASP A 15 -10.06 -0.62 22.56
C ASP A 15 -9.24 -1.58 23.42
N SER A 16 -7.91 -1.53 23.36
CA SER A 16 -7.08 -2.51 24.08
C SER A 16 -6.90 -2.15 25.56
N GLU A 17 -6.82 -0.86 25.89
CA GLU A 17 -6.76 -0.36 27.26
C GLU A 17 -8.14 -0.40 27.94
N ALA A 18 -9.22 -0.15 27.18
CA ALA A 18 -10.57 -0.41 27.67
C ALA A 18 -10.81 -1.90 27.95
N PHE A 19 -10.28 -2.80 27.12
CA PHE A 19 -10.35 -4.25 27.34
C PHE A 19 -9.64 -4.68 28.62
N MET A 20 -8.39 -4.25 28.85
CA MET A 20 -7.68 -4.56 30.10
C MET A 20 -8.34 -3.93 31.33
N SER A 21 -8.86 -2.70 31.19
CA SER A 21 -9.60 -2.03 32.27
C SER A 21 -10.90 -2.75 32.61
N LEU A 22 -11.63 -3.26 31.61
CA LEU A 22 -12.86 -4.03 31.81
C LEU A 22 -12.57 -5.41 32.39
N LEU A 23 -11.51 -6.10 31.96
CA LEU A 23 -11.08 -7.38 32.52
C LEU A 23 -10.74 -7.27 34.02
N VAL A 24 -10.03 -6.21 34.41
CA VAL A 24 -9.69 -5.92 35.82
C VAL A 24 -10.92 -5.48 36.62
N THR A 25 -11.86 -4.75 36.00
CA THR A 25 -13.08 -4.29 36.67
C THR A 25 -14.06 -5.44 36.92
N GLN A 26 -14.20 -6.37 35.98
CA GLN A 26 -15.05 -7.57 36.15
C GLN A 26 -14.49 -8.51 37.22
N LEU A 27 -13.17 -8.70 37.31
CA LEU A 27 -12.53 -9.46 38.40
C LEU A 27 -12.78 -8.88 39.79
N ARG A 28 -13.07 -7.57 39.90
CA ARG A 28 -13.27 -6.87 41.18
C ARG A 28 -14.73 -6.72 41.61
N ASN A 29 -15.71 -6.84 40.70
CA ASN A 29 -17.11 -6.44 40.95
C ASN A 29 -18.20 -7.43 40.46
N GLN A 30 -17.87 -8.66 40.05
CA GLN A 30 -18.92 -9.59 39.61
C GLN A 30 -19.66 -10.24 40.80
N ASP A 31 -20.91 -9.82 41.02
CA ASP A 31 -21.98 -10.65 41.58
C ASP A 31 -22.27 -11.80 40.59
N PRO A 32 -22.30 -13.07 41.04
CA PRO A 32 -22.31 -14.27 40.18
C PRO A 32 -23.57 -14.50 39.34
N SER A 33 -24.62 -13.66 39.43
CA SER A 33 -25.94 -14.02 38.92
C SER A 33 -26.23 -13.74 37.43
N SER A 34 -25.43 -12.96 36.68
CA SER A 34 -25.55 -12.83 35.20
C SER A 34 -24.29 -12.33 34.44
N PRO A 35 -23.17 -13.07 34.41
CA PRO A 35 -21.93 -12.64 33.75
C PRO A 35 -21.88 -12.81 32.21
N MET A 36 -22.81 -13.54 31.59
CA MET A 36 -22.62 -14.04 30.22
C MET A 36 -22.93 -13.04 29.09
N ASP A 37 -24.00 -12.23 29.19
CA ASP A 37 -24.45 -11.39 28.06
C ASP A 37 -23.47 -10.27 27.70
N THR A 38 -22.88 -9.63 28.72
CA THR A 38 -21.92 -8.53 28.49
C THR A 38 -20.61 -9.05 27.93
N ASN A 39 -20.15 -10.23 28.38
CA ASN A 39 -18.93 -10.84 27.89
C ASN A 39 -19.07 -11.35 26.44
N GLN A 40 -20.24 -11.87 26.07
CA GLN A 40 -20.51 -12.27 24.68
C GLN A 40 -20.54 -11.06 23.73
N MET A 41 -21.15 -9.95 24.14
CA MET A 41 -21.19 -8.72 23.32
C MET A 41 -19.80 -8.10 23.12
N ILE A 42 -18.97 -8.06 24.17
CA ILE A 42 -17.59 -7.58 24.10
C ILE A 42 -16.74 -8.50 23.23
N ALA A 43 -16.87 -9.83 23.37
CA ALA A 43 -16.15 -10.78 22.53
C ALA A 43 -16.48 -10.59 21.04
N GLN A 44 -17.78 -10.43 20.71
CA GLN A 44 -18.21 -10.20 19.34
C GLN A 44 -17.68 -8.86 18.78
N THR A 45 -17.68 -7.80 19.60
CA THR A 45 -17.15 -6.48 19.21
C THR A 45 -15.64 -6.52 19.00
N THR A 46 -14.92 -7.23 19.87
CA THR A 46 -13.46 -7.41 19.76
C THR A 46 -13.11 -8.19 18.50
N GLN A 47 -13.89 -9.22 18.17
CA GLN A 47 -13.70 -9.99 16.94
C GLN A 47 -13.91 -9.13 15.68
N LEU A 48 -14.94 -8.28 15.68
CA LEU A 48 -15.17 -7.33 14.59
C LEU A 48 -14.03 -6.29 14.47
N ALA A 49 -13.61 -5.69 15.59
CA ALA A 49 -12.49 -4.75 15.61
C ALA A 49 -11.16 -5.38 15.13
N MET A 50 -10.93 -6.66 15.45
CA MET A 50 -9.78 -7.40 14.92
C MET A 50 -9.89 -7.60 13.40
N MET A 51 -11.07 -7.94 12.87
CA MET A 51 -11.28 -8.07 11.42
C MET A 51 -11.06 -6.74 10.69
N GLU A 52 -11.56 -5.63 11.25
CA GLU A 52 -11.35 -4.29 10.70
C GLU A 52 -9.86 -3.91 10.70
N LYS A 53 -9.13 -4.18 11.79
CA LYS A 53 -7.68 -3.95 11.84
C LYS A 53 -6.92 -4.81 10.83
N LEU A 54 -7.32 -6.07 10.63
CA LEU A 54 -6.72 -6.94 9.63
C LEU A 54 -6.99 -6.42 8.20
N SER A 55 -8.20 -5.93 7.93
CA SER A 55 -8.54 -5.30 6.66
C SER A 55 -7.73 -4.03 6.41
N ALA A 56 -7.58 -3.17 7.43
CA ALA A 56 -6.76 -1.96 7.36
C ALA A 56 -5.27 -2.29 7.10
N LEU A 57 -4.76 -3.35 7.74
CA LEU A 57 -3.40 -3.84 7.52
C LEU A 57 -3.21 -4.33 6.08
N SER A 58 -4.16 -5.11 5.54
CA SER A 58 -4.13 -5.56 4.14
C SER A 58 -4.09 -4.37 3.18
N THR A 59 -4.95 -3.37 3.40
CA THR A 59 -5.00 -2.16 2.57
C THR A 59 -3.66 -1.41 2.61
N THR A 60 -3.06 -1.27 3.80
CA THR A 60 -1.75 -0.62 3.96
C THR A 60 -0.65 -1.40 3.23
N ALA A 61 -0.71 -2.73 3.22
CA ALA A 61 0.24 -3.57 2.49
C ALA A 61 0.12 -3.37 0.97
N ASP A 62 -1.11 -3.32 0.44
CA ASP A 62 -1.38 -3.08 -0.98
C ASP A 62 -0.91 -1.70 -1.44
N GLU A 63 -1.11 -0.67 -0.61
CA GLU A 63 -0.62 0.69 -0.86
C GLU A 63 0.92 0.75 -0.87
N ASN A 64 1.56 0.09 0.10
CA ASN A 64 3.03 0.01 0.15
C ASN A 64 3.61 -0.71 -1.07
N PHE A 65 3.00 -1.81 -1.49
CA PHE A 65 3.41 -2.51 -2.70
C PHE A 65 3.26 -1.62 -3.94
N SER A 66 2.14 -0.89 -4.04
CA SER A 66 1.91 0.09 -5.10
C SER A 66 2.96 1.20 -5.12
N LEU A 67 3.37 1.71 -3.95
CA LEU A 67 4.43 2.70 -3.85
C LEU A 67 5.79 2.14 -4.28
N GLN A 68 6.13 0.90 -3.90
CA GLN A 68 7.36 0.25 -4.33
C GLN A 68 7.42 0.08 -5.85
N MET A 69 6.32 -0.35 -6.48
CA MET A 69 6.23 -0.42 -7.94
C MET A 69 6.43 0.97 -8.58
N ARG A 70 5.86 2.02 -8.00
CA ARG A 70 6.02 3.40 -8.51
C ARG A 70 7.46 3.86 -8.48
N VAL A 71 8.16 3.60 -7.38
CA VAL A 71 9.60 3.91 -7.21
C VAL A 71 10.45 3.10 -8.19
N ALA A 72 10.18 1.80 -8.31
CA ALA A 72 10.90 0.94 -9.25
C ALA A 72 10.73 1.42 -10.69
N ALA A 73 9.50 1.74 -11.11
CA ALA A 73 9.25 2.27 -12.45
C ALA A 73 9.93 3.63 -12.68
N ALA A 74 9.90 4.53 -11.70
CA ALA A 74 10.57 5.83 -11.79
C ALA A 74 12.08 5.69 -12.05
N ALA A 75 12.73 4.72 -11.41
CA ALA A 75 14.15 4.43 -11.59
C ALA A 75 14.52 3.93 -13.00
N LEU A 76 13.54 3.51 -13.79
CA LEU A 76 13.76 3.06 -15.17
C LEU A 76 13.88 4.20 -16.16
N VAL A 77 13.35 5.39 -15.86
CA VAL A 77 13.40 6.52 -16.78
C VAL A 77 14.85 6.89 -17.08
N GLY A 78 15.20 6.97 -18.36
CA GLY A 78 16.56 7.21 -18.84
C GLY A 78 17.42 5.95 -18.96
N GLN A 79 16.97 4.80 -18.43
CA GLN A 79 17.66 3.52 -18.57
C GLN A 79 17.33 2.81 -19.88
N ASN A 80 18.20 1.89 -20.29
CA ASN A 80 17.91 0.98 -21.38
C ASN A 80 17.26 -0.29 -20.83
N VAL A 81 16.04 -0.56 -21.27
CA VAL A 81 15.14 -1.55 -20.68
C VAL A 81 14.79 -2.60 -21.73
N THR A 82 14.82 -3.88 -21.33
CA THR A 82 14.35 -5.00 -22.14
C THR A 82 12.99 -5.46 -21.62
N TYR A 83 12.06 -5.67 -22.52
CA TYR A 83 10.69 -6.11 -22.20
C TYR A 83 10.21 -7.20 -23.14
N THR A 84 9.25 -7.99 -22.66
CA THR A 84 8.59 -9.03 -23.44
C THR A 84 7.33 -8.49 -24.10
N LYS A 85 7.20 -8.69 -25.41
CA LYS A 85 6.01 -8.32 -26.18
C LYS A 85 4.92 -9.39 -26.07
N ALA A 86 3.71 -9.05 -26.52
CA ALA A 86 2.58 -9.96 -26.57
C ALA A 86 2.81 -11.20 -27.45
N ASP A 87 3.73 -11.13 -28.42
CA ASP A 87 4.12 -12.26 -29.28
C ASP A 87 5.20 -13.17 -28.65
N GLY A 88 5.62 -12.89 -27.40
CA GLY A 88 6.64 -13.63 -26.68
C GLY A 88 8.08 -13.25 -27.05
N THR A 89 8.28 -12.34 -28.00
CA THR A 89 9.61 -11.83 -28.36
C THR A 89 10.06 -10.73 -27.41
N SER A 90 11.38 -10.59 -27.22
CA SER A 90 11.96 -9.50 -26.44
C SER A 90 12.28 -8.30 -27.33
N ALA A 91 12.06 -7.10 -26.81
CA ALA A 91 12.58 -5.86 -27.38
C ALA A 91 13.27 -5.03 -26.32
N THR A 92 14.18 -4.18 -26.79
CA THR A 92 15.00 -3.31 -25.93
C THR A 92 14.87 -1.87 -26.41
N GLY A 93 14.88 -0.93 -25.48
CA GLY A 93 14.84 0.50 -25.80
C GLY A 93 15.01 1.38 -24.57
N THR A 94 15.19 2.67 -24.81
CA THR A 94 15.31 3.65 -23.73
C THR A 94 13.92 3.96 -23.16
N ALA A 95 13.79 3.83 -21.84
CA ALA A 95 12.59 4.25 -21.14
C ALA A 95 12.56 5.79 -21.03
N SER A 96 11.50 6.40 -21.53
CA SER A 96 11.36 7.84 -21.69
C SER A 96 10.42 8.48 -20.67
N ALA A 97 9.41 7.75 -20.21
CA ALA A 97 8.41 8.22 -19.25
C ALA A 97 7.80 7.05 -18.47
N VAL A 98 7.09 7.38 -17.40
CA VAL A 98 6.28 6.44 -16.62
C VAL A 98 4.90 7.02 -16.37
N SER A 99 3.87 6.19 -16.47
CA SER A 99 2.49 6.50 -16.13
C SER A 99 2.03 5.68 -14.93
N TYR A 100 1.31 6.32 -14.02
CA TYR A 100 0.73 5.73 -12.81
C TYR A 100 -0.80 5.76 -12.81
N ALA A 101 -1.41 5.89 -14.00
CA ALA A 101 -2.86 5.98 -14.15
C ALA A 101 -3.57 4.65 -13.83
N GLY A 102 -2.87 3.53 -13.99
CA GLY A 102 -3.36 2.18 -13.69
C GLY A 102 -2.80 1.59 -12.38
N PRO A 103 -3.28 0.39 -12.00
CA PRO A 103 -2.80 -0.31 -10.80
C PRO A 103 -1.34 -0.76 -10.93
N VAL A 104 -0.92 -1.15 -12.14
CA VAL A 104 0.46 -1.45 -12.48
C VAL A 104 1.03 -0.24 -13.25
N PRO A 105 2.17 0.32 -12.82
CA PRO A 105 2.84 1.38 -13.57
C PRO A 105 3.18 0.95 -15.00
N GLN A 106 3.06 1.88 -15.95
CA GLN A 106 3.45 1.65 -17.34
C GLN A 106 4.65 2.50 -17.69
N VAL A 107 5.66 1.89 -18.32
CA VAL A 107 6.89 2.52 -18.78
C VAL A 107 6.79 2.73 -20.29
N THR A 108 7.03 3.95 -20.75
CA THR A 108 7.02 4.28 -22.18
C THR A 108 8.42 4.06 -22.77
N ILE A 109 8.54 3.05 -23.64
CA ILE A 109 9.80 2.64 -24.28
C ILE A 109 9.65 2.86 -25.79
N ASN A 110 10.44 3.76 -26.38
CA ASN A 110 10.35 4.14 -27.80
C ASN A 110 8.92 4.51 -28.27
N GLY A 111 8.12 5.13 -27.39
CA GLY A 111 6.72 5.51 -27.67
C GLY A 111 5.68 4.42 -27.41
N THR A 112 6.10 3.20 -27.05
CA THR A 112 5.20 2.10 -26.66
C THR A 112 5.06 2.04 -25.15
N ASN A 113 3.84 1.96 -24.64
CA ASN A 113 3.60 1.76 -23.21
C ASN A 113 3.67 0.27 -22.87
N VAL A 114 4.52 -0.06 -21.91
CA VAL A 114 4.79 -1.42 -21.45
C VAL A 114 4.57 -1.47 -19.95
N ALA A 115 3.80 -2.45 -19.47
CA ALA A 115 3.57 -2.61 -18.04
C ALA A 115 4.86 -3.04 -17.32
N LEU A 116 5.03 -2.59 -16.07
CA LEU A 116 6.24 -2.85 -15.27
C LEU A 116 6.54 -4.35 -15.10
N ASP A 117 5.51 -5.20 -15.09
CA ASP A 117 5.61 -6.66 -14.98
C ASP A 117 6.18 -7.35 -16.23
N ALA A 118 6.05 -6.73 -17.40
CA ALA A 118 6.58 -7.23 -18.67
C ALA A 118 8.06 -6.89 -18.88
N ILE A 119 8.67 -6.15 -17.95
CA ILE A 119 10.09 -5.78 -18.01
C ILE A 119 10.94 -6.95 -17.54
N SER A 120 11.83 -7.40 -18.42
CA SER A 120 12.67 -8.58 -18.20
C SER A 120 14.14 -8.23 -17.91
N GLY A 121 14.55 -6.97 -18.08
CA GLY A 121 15.89 -6.53 -17.70
C GLY A 121 16.12 -5.03 -17.82
N VAL A 122 17.12 -4.54 -17.08
CA VAL A 122 17.53 -3.12 -17.07
C VAL A 122 19.04 -3.06 -17.20
N THR A 123 19.53 -2.23 -18.11
CA THR A 123 20.96 -1.94 -18.27
C THR A 123 21.22 -0.45 -18.13
N ALA A 124 22.39 -0.11 -17.59
CA ALA A 124 22.83 1.27 -17.46
C ALA A 124 22.87 1.93 -18.85
N HIS A 125 22.14 3.03 -19.07
CA HIS A 125 22.44 3.86 -20.24
C HIS A 125 23.80 4.53 -20.00
N PRO A 126 24.79 4.39 -20.91
CA PRO A 126 26.09 5.01 -20.73
C PRO A 126 25.92 6.52 -20.57
N PRO A 127 26.58 7.17 -19.59
CA PRO A 127 26.55 8.62 -19.48
C PRO A 127 27.11 9.23 -20.77
N ALA A 128 26.40 10.21 -21.32
CA ALA A 128 26.90 10.98 -22.45
C ALA A 128 28.22 11.64 -22.04
N VAL A 129 29.33 11.19 -22.63
CA VAL A 129 30.64 11.82 -22.40
C VAL A 129 30.56 13.23 -22.97
N PRO A 130 30.74 14.30 -22.17
CA PRO A 130 30.70 15.65 -22.71
C PRO A 130 31.84 15.79 -23.73
N THR A 131 31.48 16.09 -24.97
CA THR A 131 32.45 16.35 -26.03
C THR A 131 33.07 17.72 -25.74
N VAL A 132 34.26 17.74 -25.13
CA VAL A 132 35.04 18.97 -24.97
C VAL A 132 35.43 19.42 -26.38
N THR A 133 34.77 20.46 -26.87
CA THR A 133 35.17 21.13 -28.11
C THR A 133 36.31 22.07 -27.71
N ALA A 134 37.52 21.78 -28.21
CA ALA A 134 38.71 22.62 -28.03
C ALA A 134 38.74 23.77 -29.03
#